data_AF-A0A8J3F2H2-F1
#
_entry.id   AF-A0A8J3F2H2-F1
#
_cell.length_a   1.000
_cell.length_b   1.000
_cell.length_c   1.000
_cell.angle_alpha   90.00
_cell.angle_beta   90.00
_cell.angle_gamma   90.00
#
_symmetry.space_group_name_H-M   'P 1'
#
loop_
_entity.id
_entity.type
_entity.pdbx_description
1 polymer ?
#
loop_
_entity_poly.entity_id
_entity_poly.type
_entity_poly.pdbx_seq_one_letter_code
_entity_poly.pdbx_strand_id
1 'polypeptide(L)'
;MSDNGEEERFYVPPNVYIIGTMNDIDRSVDTFDFAMRRRFRFIELKANDCQEEIFKKLSDSTANEAKQRMKNLNDAISTIDGLDDSYHIGGAYFCKLGALHADEL
;
A
#
# COMPACT_ATOMS: atom_id res chain seq x y z
N MET A 1 -42.17 -5.39 -32.10
CA MET A 1 -40.77 -5.56 -31.66
C MET A 1 -40.00 -4.43 -32.30
N SER A 2 -39.71 -3.39 -31.53
CA SER A 2 -38.97 -2.22 -32.01
C SER A 2 -37.70 -2.19 -31.18
N ASP A 3 -36.67 -2.87 -31.67
CA ASP A 3 -35.31 -2.75 -31.17
C ASP A 3 -34.77 -1.41 -31.69
N ASN A 4 -35.08 -0.32 -30.97
CA ASN A 4 -34.47 0.98 -31.20
C ASN A 4 -33.09 0.97 -30.53
N GLY A 5 -32.13 0.32 -31.20
CA GLY A 5 -30.72 0.27 -30.81
C GLY A 5 -30.03 1.62 -31.01
N GLU A 6 -30.40 2.63 -30.21
CA GLU A 6 -29.48 3.74 -29.95
C GLU A 6 -28.39 3.18 -29.02
N GLU A 7 -27.21 2.92 -29.57
CA GLU A 7 -26.04 2.53 -28.76
C GLU A 7 -25.79 3.62 -27.71
N GLU A 8 -26.09 3.30 -26.45
CA GLU A 8 -25.92 4.19 -25.32
C GLU A 8 -24.42 4.53 -25.19
N ARG A 9 -24.06 5.80 -25.47
CA ARG A 9 -22.66 6.23 -25.47
C ARG A 9 -22.17 6.44 -24.05
N PHE A 10 -21.17 5.65 -23.65
CA PHE A 10 -20.49 5.81 -22.38
C PHE A 10 -19.24 6.68 -22.51
N TYR A 11 -19.07 7.65 -21.60
CA TYR A 11 -17.85 8.45 -21.48
C TYR A 11 -17.53 8.74 -20.01
N VAL A 12 -16.24 8.95 -19.71
CA VAL A 12 -15.79 9.36 -18.36
C VAL A 12 -15.74 10.89 -18.31
N PRO A 13 -16.51 11.56 -17.44
CA PRO A 13 -16.52 13.02 -17.37
C PRO A 13 -15.26 13.57 -16.67
N PRO A 14 -14.90 14.84 -16.91
CA PRO A 14 -13.63 15.42 -16.44
C PRO A 14 -13.52 15.60 -14.92
N ASN A 15 -14.64 15.50 -14.19
CA ASN A 15 -14.71 15.58 -12.72
C ASN A 15 -14.57 14.21 -12.03
N VAL A 16 -14.25 13.15 -12.77
CA VAL A 16 -13.99 11.82 -12.21
C VAL A 16 -12.49 11.62 -12.05
N TYR A 17 -12.09 11.23 -10.84
CA TYR A 17 -10.72 10.86 -10.50
C TYR A 17 -10.66 9.36 -10.24
N ILE A 18 -9.70 8.68 -10.85
CA ILE A 18 -9.46 7.25 -10.62
C ILE A 18 -8.15 7.13 -9.84
N ILE A 19 -8.25 6.63 -8.61
CA ILE A 19 -7.12 6.33 -7.74
C ILE A 19 -7.08 4.82 -7.55
N GLY A 20 -6.03 4.20 -8.08
CA GLY A 20 -5.76 2.78 -7.87
C GLY A 20 -4.64 2.60 -6.86
N THR A 21 -4.75 1.57 -6.02
CA THR A 21 -3.65 1.07 -5.20
C THR A 21 -3.17 -0.24 -5.82
N MET A 22 -1.86 -0.39 -6.00
CA MET A 22 -1.26 -1.61 -6.50
C MET A 22 -0.31 -2.16 -5.43
N ASN A 23 -0.32 -3.48 -5.27
CA ASN A 23 0.67 -4.16 -4.44
C ASN A 23 1.81 -4.62 -5.36
N ASP A 24 3.03 -4.17 -5.09
CA ASP A 24 4.19 -4.46 -5.93
C ASP A 24 4.69 -5.91 -5.79
N ILE A 25 4.28 -6.64 -4.74
CA ILE A 25 4.62 -8.06 -4.53
C ILE A 25 3.93 -8.97 -5.55
N ASP A 26 2.76 -8.56 -6.06
CA ASP A 26 1.92 -9.40 -6.90
C ASP A 26 2.40 -9.39 -8.36
N ARG A 27 3.45 -10.17 -8.68
CA ARG A 27 4.02 -10.34 -10.04
C ARG A 27 3.09 -10.99 -11.09
N SER A 28 1.82 -11.23 -10.74
CA SER A 28 0.84 -11.84 -11.64
C SER A 28 0.19 -10.86 -12.61
N VAL A 29 0.42 -9.54 -12.45
CA VAL A 29 -0.27 -8.48 -13.21
C VAL A 29 0.60 -7.79 -14.28
N ASP A 30 1.81 -8.29 -14.55
CA ASP A 30 2.80 -7.66 -15.44
C ASP A 30 2.26 -7.32 -16.85
N THR A 31 1.31 -8.08 -17.38
CA THR A 31 0.71 -7.81 -18.72
C THR A 31 -0.33 -6.70 -18.70
N PHE A 32 -1.04 -6.49 -17.59
CA PHE A 32 -2.03 -5.41 -17.42
C PHE A 32 -1.35 -4.04 -17.21
N ASP A 33 -0.13 -4.08 -16.71
CA ASP A 33 0.65 -2.94 -16.24
C ASP A 33 0.98 -1.93 -17.35
N PHE A 34 1.28 -2.38 -18.57
CA PHE A 34 1.72 -1.46 -19.64
C PHE A 34 0.64 -0.44 -20.07
N ALA A 35 -0.63 -0.86 -20.13
CA ALA A 35 -1.74 0.02 -20.49
C ALA A 35 -2.08 1.02 -19.38
N MET A 36 -1.86 0.64 -18.13
CA MET A 36 -2.04 1.48 -16.94
C MET A 36 -0.88 2.48 -16.80
N ARG A 37 0.38 2.06 -16.99
CA ARG A 37 1.58 2.92 -17.01
C ARG A 37 1.49 4.10 -17.97
N ARG A 38 0.73 3.97 -19.06
CA ARG A 38 0.47 5.09 -19.99
C ARG A 38 -0.65 6.04 -19.57
N ARG A 39 -1.63 5.57 -18.78
CA ARG A 39 -2.85 6.31 -18.44
C ARG A 39 -2.82 6.92 -17.04
N PHE A 40 -1.97 6.40 -16.16
CA PHE A 40 -1.89 6.78 -14.76
C PHE A 40 -0.53 7.36 -14.42
N ARG A 41 -0.52 8.28 -13.45
CA ARG A 41 0.71 8.67 -12.75
C ARG A 41 0.93 7.70 -11.59
N PHE A 42 2.10 7.09 -11.55
CA PHE A 42 2.48 6.16 -10.48
C PHE A 42 3.18 6.95 -9.38
N ILE A 43 2.74 6.74 -8.14
CA ILE A 43 3.35 7.28 -6.94
C ILE A 43 3.70 6.06 -6.10
N GLU A 44 4.99 5.79 -5.97
CA GLU A 44 5.48 4.71 -5.12
C GLU A 44 5.36 5.16 -3.65
N LEU A 45 4.82 4.27 -2.81
CA LEU A 45 4.70 4.47 -1.37
C LEU A 45 5.43 3.34 -0.67
N LYS A 46 6.57 3.63 -0.06
CA LYS A 46 7.34 2.64 0.69
C LYS A 46 6.79 2.48 2.10
N ALA A 47 7.12 1.35 2.72
CA ALA A 47 6.74 1.03 4.10
C ALA A 47 7.07 2.17 5.09
N ASN A 48 8.19 2.87 4.86
CA ASN A 48 8.64 3.97 5.70
C ASN A 48 7.88 5.28 5.49
N ASP A 49 7.21 5.49 4.35
CA ASP A 49 6.53 6.75 4.03
C ASP A 49 5.19 6.87 4.78
N CYS A 50 4.53 5.74 5.04
CA CYS A 50 3.21 5.69 5.67
C CYS A 50 3.27 5.53 7.20
N GLN A 51 4.46 5.40 7.77
CA GLN A 51 4.64 4.97 9.16
C GLN A 51 4.36 6.08 10.19
N GLU A 52 4.60 7.35 9.83
CA GLU A 52 4.52 8.47 10.79
C GLU A 52 3.11 8.65 11.35
N GLU A 53 2.08 8.63 10.49
CA GLU A 53 0.67 8.77 10.91
C GLU A 53 0.20 7.61 11.80
N ILE A 54 0.77 6.42 11.63
CA ILE A 54 0.44 5.25 12.45
C ILE A 54 1.08 5.39 13.83
N PHE A 55 2.36 5.77 13.86
CA PHE A 55 3.11 5.86 15.11
C PHE A 55 2.75 7.09 15.97
N LYS A 56 2.16 8.14 15.38
CA LYS A 56 1.57 9.28 16.14
C LYS A 56 0.48 8.86 17.14
N LYS A 57 -0.14 7.69 16.94
CA LYS A 57 -1.19 7.16 17.82
C LYS A 57 -0.64 6.40 19.03
N LEU A 58 0.67 6.16 19.08
CA LEU A 58 1.34 5.44 20.16
C LEU A 58 2.07 6.41 21.09
N SER A 59 2.45 5.94 22.28
CA SER A 59 3.38 6.69 23.15
C SER A 59 4.74 6.83 22.47
N ASP A 60 5.48 7.91 22.74
CA ASP A 60 6.78 8.18 22.11
C ASP A 60 7.77 7.02 22.27
N SER A 61 7.80 6.37 23.45
CA SER A 61 8.67 5.22 23.69
C SER A 61 8.30 4.01 22.84
N THR A 62 7.01 3.66 22.79
CA THR A 62 6.52 2.53 22.00
C THR A 62 6.67 2.80 20.50
N ALA A 63 6.42 4.03 20.07
CA ALA A 63 6.59 4.46 18.68
C ALA A 63 8.04 4.32 18.23
N ASN A 64 9.00 4.78 19.03
CA ASN A 64 10.42 4.70 18.70
C ASN A 64 10.92 3.25 18.65
N GLU A 65 10.51 2.42 19.61
CA GLU A 65 10.85 1.00 19.59
C GLU A 65 10.26 0.28 18.37
N ALA A 66 8.98 0.53 18.06
CA ALA A 66 8.31 -0.07 16.91
C ALA A 66 8.97 0.33 15.59
N LYS A 67 9.30 1.63 15.41
CA LYS A 67 10.06 2.12 14.25
C LYS A 67 11.40 1.40 14.10
N GLN A 68 12.15 1.27 15.20
CA GLN A 68 13.45 0.61 15.16
C GLN A 68 13.34 -0.88 14.82
N ARG A 69 12.38 -1.59 15.41
CA ARG A 69 12.13 -3.00 15.11
C ARG A 69 11.68 -3.21 13.66
N MET A 70 10.78 -2.38 13.17
CA MET A 70 10.33 -2.41 11.77
C MET A 70 11.50 -2.18 10.81
N LYS A 71 12.33 -1.17 11.08
CA LYS A 71 13.52 -0.89 10.28
C LYS A 71 14.47 -2.09 10.25
N ASN A 72 14.82 -2.65 11.42
CA ASN A 72 15.73 -3.79 11.50
C ASN A 72 15.19 -5.01 10.74
N LEU A 73 13.87 -5.24 10.79
CA LEU A 73 13.23 -6.33 10.05
C LEU A 73 13.30 -6.10 8.54
N ASN A 74 12.98 -4.89 8.08
CA ASN A 74 13.04 -4.56 6.66
C ASN A 74 14.47 -4.58 6.12
N ASP A 75 15.44 -4.11 6.91
CA ASP A 75 16.87 -4.23 6.60
C ASP A 75 17.26 -5.70 6.45
N ALA A 76 16.79 -6.59 7.34
CA ALA A 76 17.04 -8.03 7.23
C ALA A 76 16.38 -8.66 6.00
N ILE A 77 15.14 -8.28 5.66
CA ILE A 77 14.44 -8.76 4.46
C ILE A 77 15.24 -8.43 3.20
N SER A 78 15.76 -7.22 3.08
CA SER A 78 16.57 -6.80 1.93
C SER A 78 17.91 -7.53 1.80
N THR A 79 18.37 -8.26 2.83
CA THR A 79 19.59 -9.07 2.74
C THR A 79 19.36 -10.50 2.22
N ILE A 80 18.10 -10.94 2.13
CA ILE A 80 17.76 -12.30 1.71
C ILE A 80 17.71 -12.37 0.19
N ASP A 81 18.43 -13.35 -0.39
CA ASP A 81 18.43 -13.56 -1.83
C ASP A 81 17.03 -13.92 -2.35
N GLY A 82 16.59 -13.22 -3.39
CA GLY A 82 15.25 -13.33 -3.96
C GLY A 82 14.17 -12.45 -3.30
N LEU A 83 14.49 -11.71 -2.24
CA LEU A 83 13.63 -10.67 -1.68
C LEU A 83 14.17 -9.27 -2.01
N ASP A 84 13.26 -8.32 -2.17
CA ASP A 84 13.56 -6.91 -2.44
C ASP A 84 12.67 -5.99 -1.58
N ASP A 85 12.81 -4.68 -1.77
CA ASP A 85 12.05 -3.65 -1.04
C ASP A 85 10.52 -3.84 -1.12
N SER A 86 10.01 -4.51 -2.15
CA SER A 86 8.56 -4.77 -2.29
C SER A 86 8.03 -5.64 -1.15
N TYR A 87 8.90 -6.44 -0.51
CA TYR A 87 8.55 -7.33 0.59
C TYR A 87 8.65 -6.67 1.97
N HIS A 88 8.95 -5.36 2.03
CA HIS A 88 9.02 -4.65 3.30
C HIS A 88 7.69 -4.67 4.04
N ILE A 89 7.78 -4.84 5.35
CA ILE A 89 6.64 -4.80 6.26
C ILE A 89 6.30 -3.34 6.58
N GLY A 90 5.05 -2.96 6.31
CA GLY A 90 4.51 -1.64 6.60
C GLY A 90 4.07 -1.45 8.06
N GLY A 91 3.89 -0.18 8.45
CA GLY A 91 3.47 0.19 9.80
C GLY A 91 2.09 -0.36 10.24
N ALA A 92 1.26 -0.83 9.31
CA ALA A 92 -0.09 -1.32 9.59
C ALA A 92 -0.13 -2.48 10.61
N TYR A 93 0.90 -3.33 10.64
CA TYR A 93 1.04 -4.41 11.62
C TYR A 93 1.19 -3.90 13.06
N PHE A 94 1.67 -2.67 13.23
CA PHE A 94 1.89 -2.03 14.52
C PHE A 94 0.67 -1.23 15.02
N CYS A 95 -0.39 -1.10 14.20
CA CYS A 95 -1.61 -0.39 14.59
C CYS A 95 -2.28 -0.96 15.86
N LYS A 96 -2.12 -2.27 16.12
CA LYS A 96 -2.70 -2.93 17.29
C LYS A 96 -1.94 -2.65 18.60
N LEU A 97 -0.72 -2.12 18.55
CA LEU A 97 0.07 -1.83 19.75
C LEU A 97 -0.59 -0.79 20.67
N GLY A 98 -1.42 0.11 20.12
CA GLY A 98 -2.16 1.09 20.93
C GLY A 98 -3.40 0.51 21.62
N ALA A 99 -3.85 -0.68 21.22
CA ALA A 99 -5.05 -1.34 21.73
C ALA A 99 -4.75 -2.52 22.66
N LEU A 100 -3.49 -2.99 22.71
CA LEU A 100 -3.07 -4.06 23.60
C LEU A 100 -2.92 -3.48 25.03
N HIS A 101 -3.86 -3.84 25.90
CA HIS A 101 -3.65 -3.71 27.33
C HIS A 101 -2.63 -4.78 27.76
N ALA A 102 -1.81 -4.45 28.76
CA ALA A 102 -0.72 -5.30 29.25
C ALA A 102 -1.16 -6.69 29.74
N ASP A 103 -2.47 -6.94 29.86
CA ASP A 103 -3.07 -8.20 30.28
C ASP A 103 -3.24 -9.24 29.15
N GLU A 104 -2.92 -8.90 27.89
CA GLU A 104 -3.02 -9.80 26.72
C GLU A 104 -1.67 -10.32 26.19
N LEU A 105 -0.58 -10.13 26.94
CA LEU A 105 0.79 -10.63 26.64
C LEU A 105 1.24 -11.65 27.69
#